data_AF-A0A9P6NEJ1-F1
#
_entry.id   AF-A0A9P6NEJ1-F1
#
_cell.length_a   1.000
_cell.length_b   1.000
_cell.length_c   1.000
_cell.angle_alpha   90.00
_cell.angle_beta   90.00
_cell.angle_gamma   90.00
#
_symmetry.space_group_name_H-M   'P 1'
#
loop_
_entity.id
_entity.type
_entity.pdbx_description
1 polymer ?
#
loop_
_entity_poly.entity_id
_entity_poly.type
_entity_poly.pdbx_seq_one_letter_code
_entity_poly.pdbx_strand_id
1 'polypeptide(L)'
;MLIGFIIMSLSFLSFSLASFVIGKNMITPTYVSLPGSLGRVIQTCKKNGTFALTFEDEPYKYENVISDYLLSECGIQGMFFVNGFDSDCIYNKTSADRLIQTFGQGHLIASHTWSHPNIVNLLNLSLFGNLI
;
A
#
# COMPACT_ATOMS: atom_id res chain seq x y z
N MET A 1 43.91 49.25 -38.40
CA MET A 1 43.06 48.42 -39.29
C MET A 1 43.79 47.11 -39.55
N LEU A 2 43.47 46.07 -38.78
CA LEU A 2 43.34 44.68 -39.22
C LEU A 2 42.82 43.87 -38.02
N ILE A 3 41.71 43.18 -38.23
CA ILE A 3 40.97 42.36 -37.28
C ILE A 3 41.47 40.93 -37.43
N GLY A 4 41.75 40.23 -36.33
CA GLY A 4 42.14 38.82 -36.32
C GLY A 4 41.44 38.06 -35.21
N PHE A 5 40.30 37.46 -35.53
CA PHE A 5 39.61 36.46 -34.72
C PHE A 5 40.40 35.14 -34.75
N ILE A 6 40.73 34.59 -33.58
CA ILE A 6 41.06 33.17 -33.45
C ILE A 6 40.10 32.58 -32.42
N ILE A 7 39.21 31.73 -32.94
CA ILE A 7 38.18 31.00 -32.22
C ILE A 7 38.88 29.78 -31.60
N MET A 8 38.89 29.70 -30.28
CA MET A 8 39.47 28.58 -29.52
C MET A 8 38.45 27.45 -29.48
N SER A 9 38.64 26.41 -30.31
CA SER A 9 37.84 25.19 -30.25
C SER A 9 38.28 24.35 -29.06
N LEU A 10 37.56 24.43 -27.95
CA LEU A 10 37.62 23.39 -26.92
C LEU A 10 36.53 22.36 -27.19
N SER A 11 37.01 21.14 -27.38
CA SER A 11 36.31 19.87 -27.47
C SER A 11 35.23 19.71 -26.39
N PHE A 12 34.00 19.47 -26.84
CA PHE A 12 32.92 18.99 -25.98
C PHE A 12 33.30 17.60 -25.44
N LEU A 13 33.57 17.51 -24.13
CA LEU A 13 33.61 16.23 -23.45
C LEU A 13 32.22 15.59 -23.51
N SER A 14 32.25 14.30 -23.81
CA SER A 14 31.15 13.35 -23.85
C SER A 14 30.16 13.50 -22.69
N PHE A 15 28.89 13.74 -23.02
CA PHE A 15 27.77 13.45 -22.11
C PHE A 15 27.68 11.93 -21.95
N SER A 16 28.24 11.41 -20.86
CA SER A 16 27.88 10.09 -20.37
C SER A 16 26.48 10.21 -19.78
N LEU A 17 25.49 9.63 -20.47
CA LEU A 17 24.18 9.33 -19.88
C LEU A 17 24.40 8.34 -18.74
N ALA A 18 24.59 8.85 -17.52
CA ALA A 18 24.32 8.07 -16.33
C ALA A 18 22.82 7.77 -16.33
N SER A 19 22.46 6.61 -16.85
CA SER A 19 21.12 6.06 -16.68
C SER A 19 20.93 5.85 -15.19
N PHE A 20 20.20 6.76 -14.55
CA PHE A 20 19.69 6.54 -13.21
C PHE A 20 18.64 5.42 -13.33
N VAL A 21 19.11 4.18 -13.19
CA VAL A 21 18.23 3.06 -12.93
C VAL A 21 17.68 3.31 -11.53
N ILE A 22 16.50 3.94 -11.45
CA ILE A 22 15.65 3.81 -10.28
C ILE A 22 15.33 2.33 -10.23
N GLY A 23 16.13 1.58 -9.49
CA GLY A 23 15.75 0.27 -8.99
C GLY A 23 14.53 0.48 -8.12
N LYS A 24 13.35 0.57 -8.74
CA LYS A 24 12.10 0.26 -8.07
C LYS A 24 12.25 -1.20 -7.71
N ASN A 25 12.81 -1.47 -6.53
CA ASN A 25 12.54 -2.69 -5.79
C ASN A 25 11.06 -2.63 -5.43
N MET A 26 10.23 -2.77 -6.45
CA MET A 26 8.83 -3.07 -6.32
C MET A 26 8.87 -4.47 -5.76
N ILE A 27 8.77 -4.57 -4.43
CA ILE A 27 8.45 -5.82 -3.76
C ILE A 27 7.11 -6.20 -4.37
N THR A 28 7.15 -7.01 -5.44
CA THR A 28 5.98 -7.66 -5.96
C THR A 28 5.52 -8.52 -4.80
N PRO A 29 4.32 -8.30 -4.24
CA PRO A 29 3.81 -9.17 -3.20
C PRO A 29 3.78 -10.57 -3.82
N THR A 30 4.70 -11.41 -3.38
CA THR A 30 4.76 -12.78 -3.82
C THR A 30 3.57 -13.43 -3.11
N TYR A 31 2.46 -13.58 -3.84
CA TYR A 31 1.34 -14.37 -3.37
C TYR A 31 1.82 -15.81 -3.30
N VAL A 32 2.36 -16.19 -2.15
CA VAL A 32 2.65 -17.59 -1.83
C VAL A 32 1.31 -18.24 -1.58
N SER A 33 0.69 -18.79 -2.62
CA SER A 33 -0.39 -19.75 -2.45
C SER A 33 0.25 -21.07 -1.99
N LEU A 34 0.28 -21.27 -0.67
CA LEU A 34 0.61 -22.58 -0.12
C LEU A 34 -0.53 -23.53 -0.49
N PRO A 35 -0.28 -24.57 -1.32
CA PRO A 35 -1.29 -25.59 -1.58
C PRO A 35 -1.57 -26.30 -0.25
N GLY A 36 -2.77 -26.13 0.30
CA GLY A 36 -3.23 -26.88 1.47
C GLY A 36 -3.13 -26.19 2.84
N SER A 37 -2.78 -24.90 2.95
CA SER A 37 -2.98 -24.18 4.22
C SER A 37 -4.38 -23.55 4.27
N LEU A 38 -5.38 -24.34 4.62
CA LEU A 38 -6.65 -23.80 5.12
C LEU A 38 -6.35 -22.86 6.29
N GLY A 39 -7.03 -21.71 6.33
CA GLY A 39 -6.69 -20.52 7.13
C GLY A 39 -6.02 -20.79 8.47
N ARG A 40 -4.77 -20.34 8.62
CA ARG A 40 -4.02 -20.39 9.88
C ARG A 40 -3.95 -19.00 10.49
N VAL A 41 -4.18 -18.90 11.79
CA VAL A 41 -3.98 -17.66 12.53
C VAL A 41 -2.49 -17.28 12.51
N ILE A 42 -2.19 -16.06 12.07
CA ILE A 42 -0.84 -15.48 12.06
C ILE A 42 -0.81 -14.38 13.12
N GLN A 43 0.04 -14.53 14.13
CA GLN A 43 0.13 -13.58 15.25
C GLN A 43 1.47 -12.86 15.33
N THR A 44 2.48 -13.32 14.59
CA THR A 44 3.85 -12.80 14.67
C THR A 44 4.46 -12.61 13.29
N CYS A 45 5.23 -11.53 13.14
CA CYS A 45 6.07 -11.32 11.97
C CYS A 45 7.07 -12.47 11.80
N LYS A 46 7.32 -12.88 10.55
CA LYS A 46 8.33 -13.92 10.26
C LYS A 46 9.77 -13.44 10.53
N LYS A 47 10.02 -12.14 10.38
CA LYS A 47 11.34 -11.53 10.57
C LYS A 47 11.47 -10.99 12.00
N ASN A 48 12.50 -11.41 12.72
CA ASN A 48 12.78 -10.90 14.06
C ASN A 48 13.04 -9.39 14.05
N GLY A 49 12.61 -8.70 15.10
CA GLY A 49 12.78 -7.25 15.25
C GLY A 49 11.91 -6.42 14.31
N THR A 50 10.85 -7.01 13.74
CA THR A 50 9.86 -6.28 12.95
C THR A 50 8.50 -6.31 13.64
N PHE A 51 7.70 -5.28 13.38
CA PHE A 51 6.31 -5.20 13.79
C PHE A 51 5.45 -4.87 12.55
N ALA A 52 4.16 -5.18 12.64
CA ALA A 52 3.16 -4.78 11.64
C ALA A 52 2.11 -3.97 12.39
N LEU A 53 1.90 -2.72 11.97
CA LEU A 53 0.84 -1.87 12.50
C LEU A 53 -0.42 -2.08 11.67
N THR A 54 -1.50 -2.48 12.33
CA THR A 54 -2.77 -2.82 11.68
C THR A 54 -3.91 -1.95 12.22
N PHE A 55 -4.83 -1.59 11.34
CA PHE A 55 -6.09 -0.90 11.65
C PHE A 55 -7.25 -1.76 11.16
N GLU A 56 -8.39 -1.71 11.84
CA GLU A 56 -9.58 -2.51 11.54
C GLU A 56 -10.79 -1.59 11.30
N ASP A 57 -11.92 -2.19 10.93
CA ASP A 57 -13.24 -1.57 10.73
C ASP A 57 -13.45 -0.79 9.41
N GLU A 58 -14.54 -0.01 9.30
CA GLU A 58 -14.84 0.80 8.12
C GLU A 58 -13.87 2.00 7.94
N PRO A 59 -13.65 2.49 6.70
CA PRO A 59 -12.77 3.63 6.42
C PRO A 59 -13.43 4.94 6.85
N TYR A 60 -13.46 5.16 8.17
CA TYR A 60 -14.15 6.26 8.81
C TYR A 60 -13.41 7.59 8.60
N LYS A 61 -13.89 8.67 9.23
CA LYS A 61 -13.38 10.04 9.02
C LYS A 61 -11.91 10.25 9.37
N TYR A 62 -11.28 9.27 10.04
CA TYR A 62 -9.87 9.33 10.43
C TYR A 62 -8.93 8.55 9.51
N GLU A 63 -9.46 7.80 8.54
CA GLU A 63 -8.67 6.94 7.63
C GLU A 63 -7.48 7.69 7.01
N ASN A 64 -7.73 8.81 6.32
CA ASN A 64 -6.64 9.57 5.71
C ASN A 64 -5.82 10.40 6.71
N VAL A 65 -6.38 10.77 7.87
CA VAL A 65 -5.59 11.42 8.93
C VAL A 65 -4.51 10.47 9.43
N ILE A 66 -4.89 9.20 9.62
CA ILE A 66 -3.97 8.14 10.04
C ILE A 66 -2.96 7.85 8.92
N SER A 67 -3.43 7.63 7.69
CA SER A 67 -2.56 7.29 6.56
C SER A 67 -1.55 8.41 6.27
N ASP A 68 -2.00 9.67 6.28
CA ASP A 68 -1.13 10.84 6.13
C ASP A 68 -0.10 10.92 7.25
N TYR A 69 -0.49 10.70 8.52
CA TYR A 69 0.43 10.74 9.65
C TYR A 69 1.50 9.64 9.58
N LEU A 70 1.13 8.42 9.19
CA LEU A 70 2.07 7.32 9.01
C LEU A 70 3.09 7.63 7.91
N LEU A 71 2.65 8.27 6.83
CA LEU A 71 3.51 8.66 5.73
C LEU A 71 4.40 9.87 6.07
N SER A 72 3.81 10.98 6.49
CA SER A 72 4.48 12.27 6.62
C SER A 72 5.35 12.37 7.87
N GLU A 73 4.85 11.89 9.01
CA GLU A 73 5.52 12.06 10.30
C GLU A 73 6.36 10.83 10.66
N CYS A 74 5.86 9.64 10.35
CA CYS A 74 6.53 8.40 10.76
C CYS A 74 7.41 7.80 9.66
N GLY A 75 7.11 8.06 8.38
CA GLY A 75 7.79 7.44 7.24
C GLY A 75 7.61 5.91 7.18
N ILE A 76 6.46 5.39 7.64
CA ILE A 76 6.16 3.95 7.68
C ILE A 76 4.87 3.61 6.92
N GLN A 77 4.70 2.32 6.62
CA GLN A 77 3.48 1.77 6.04
C GLN A 77 2.70 0.97 7.10
N GLY A 78 1.38 1.17 7.17
CA GLY A 78 0.44 0.30 7.88
C GLY A 78 -0.35 -0.64 6.97
N MET A 79 -1.16 -1.49 7.60
CA MET A 79 -2.13 -2.38 6.96
C MET A 79 -3.53 -2.12 7.51
N PHE A 80 -4.51 -1.95 6.63
CA PHE A 80 -5.89 -1.61 6.96
C PHE A 80 -6.78 -2.80 6.59
N PHE A 81 -7.37 -3.45 7.59
CA PHE A 81 -8.38 -4.48 7.42
C PHE A 81 -9.74 -3.79 7.41
N VAL A 82 -10.44 -3.86 6.28
CA VAL A 82 -11.59 -2.99 6.02
C VAL A 82 -12.89 -3.79 5.91
N ASN A 83 -13.96 -3.32 6.56
CA ASN A 83 -15.30 -3.83 6.33
C ASN A 83 -15.89 -3.33 5.02
N GLY A 84 -16.79 -4.11 4.42
CA GLY A 84 -17.46 -3.72 3.17
C GLY A 84 -18.65 -2.79 3.40
N PHE A 85 -19.49 -3.17 4.36
CA PHE A 85 -20.66 -2.42 4.82
C PHE A 85 -20.91 -2.74 6.29
N ASP A 86 -20.53 -1.81 7.16
CA ASP A 86 -20.99 -1.78 8.56
C ASP A 86 -21.70 -0.45 8.83
N SER A 87 -21.05 0.51 9.49
CA SER A 87 -21.59 1.86 9.68
C SER A 87 -21.55 2.71 8.39
N ASP A 88 -20.68 2.35 7.45
CA ASP A 88 -20.50 3.01 6.15
C ASP A 88 -20.19 1.95 5.07
N CYS A 89 -20.46 2.27 3.81
CA CYS A 89 -20.22 1.40 2.66
C CYS A 89 -18.91 1.78 1.97
N ILE A 90 -18.07 0.80 1.64
CA ILE A 90 -16.83 1.04 0.88
C ILE A 90 -17.07 1.61 -0.52
N TYR A 91 -18.28 1.43 -1.06
CA TYR A 91 -18.67 1.99 -2.35
C TYR A 91 -19.20 3.42 -2.26
N ASN A 92 -19.42 3.95 -1.07
CA ASN A 92 -19.70 5.37 -0.93
C ASN A 92 -18.47 6.17 -1.38
N LYS A 93 -18.71 7.23 -2.14
CA LYS A 93 -17.64 8.01 -2.80
C LYS A 93 -16.54 8.42 -1.81
N THR A 94 -16.92 8.91 -0.64
CA THR A 94 -15.97 9.34 0.39
C THR A 94 -15.13 8.18 0.94
N SER A 95 -15.73 7.02 1.19
CA SER A 95 -15.04 5.81 1.66
C SER A 95 -14.09 5.28 0.59
N ALA A 96 -14.56 5.19 -0.65
CA ALA A 96 -13.74 4.79 -1.79
C ALA A 96 -12.54 5.72 -1.99
N ASP A 97 -12.74 7.04 -1.94
CA ASP A 97 -11.68 8.03 -2.08
C ASP A 97 -10.62 7.88 -0.98
N ARG A 98 -11.06 7.67 0.26
CA ARG A 98 -10.15 7.43 1.40
C ARG A 98 -9.27 6.22 1.15
N LEU A 99 -9.87 5.08 0.77
CA LEU A 99 -9.14 3.85 0.50
C LEU A 99 -8.19 3.96 -0.70
N ILE A 100 -8.61 4.66 -1.77
CA ILE A 100 -7.75 4.92 -2.93
C ILE A 100 -6.52 5.73 -2.52
N GLN A 101 -6.69 6.77 -1.69
CA GLN A 101 -5.57 7.54 -1.15
C GLN A 101 -4.67 6.68 -0.25
N THR A 102 -5.24 5.97 0.73
CA THR A 102 -4.50 5.07 1.64
C THR A 102 -3.66 4.06 0.84
N PHE A 103 -4.25 3.41 -0.16
CA PHE A 103 -3.52 2.48 -1.05
C PHE A 103 -2.44 3.19 -1.89
N GLY A 104 -2.76 4.37 -2.43
CA GLY A 104 -1.83 5.17 -3.23
C GLY A 104 -0.59 5.62 -2.45
N GLN A 105 -0.67 5.70 -1.11
CA GLN A 105 0.44 5.99 -0.20
C GLN A 105 1.31 4.76 0.11
N GLY A 106 0.94 3.58 -0.41
CA GLY A 106 1.69 2.33 -0.25
C GLY A 106 1.31 1.52 0.98
N HIS A 107 0.19 1.84 1.64
CA HIS A 107 -0.38 0.98 2.67
C HIS A 107 -1.04 -0.26 2.05
N LEU A 108 -1.18 -1.32 2.86
CA LEU A 108 -1.92 -2.52 2.46
C LEU A 108 -3.39 -2.39 2.87
N ILE A 109 -4.30 -2.87 2.02
CA ILE A 109 -5.72 -3.00 2.32
C ILE A 109 -6.10 -4.49 2.24
N ALA A 110 -6.82 -4.98 3.24
CA ALA A 110 -7.26 -6.38 3.34
C ALA A 110 -8.71 -6.47 3.83
N SER A 111 -9.31 -7.65 3.68
CA SER A 111 -10.70 -7.88 4.11
C SER A 111 -10.80 -8.00 5.64
N HIS A 112 -11.74 -7.25 6.23
CA HIS A 112 -12.23 -7.46 7.60
C HIS A 112 -13.66 -7.99 7.63
N THR A 113 -14.07 -8.71 6.58
CA THR A 113 -15.43 -9.16 6.29
C THR A 113 -16.41 -8.08 5.81
N TRP A 114 -17.48 -8.47 5.11
CA TRP A 114 -18.48 -7.54 4.60
C TRP A 114 -19.19 -6.78 5.71
N SER A 115 -19.82 -7.48 6.66
CA SER A 115 -20.74 -6.87 7.65
C SER A 115 -20.27 -7.00 9.11
N HIS A 116 -18.96 -7.20 9.30
CA HIS A 116 -18.35 -7.43 10.61
C HIS A 116 -18.99 -8.54 11.48
N PRO A 117 -19.48 -9.68 10.92
CA PRO A 117 -20.03 -10.75 11.75
C PRO A 117 -18.93 -11.52 12.48
N ASN A 118 -19.28 -12.13 13.61
CA ASN A 118 -18.48 -13.20 14.18
C ASN A 118 -18.52 -14.42 13.24
N ILE A 119 -17.42 -14.66 12.52
CA ILE A 119 -17.31 -15.70 11.50
C ILE A 119 -17.47 -17.13 12.05
N VAL A 120 -17.26 -17.36 13.35
CA VAL A 120 -17.48 -18.67 13.99
C VAL A 120 -18.96 -19.06 13.99
N ASN A 121 -19.85 -18.06 13.93
CA ASN A 121 -21.30 -18.26 13.95
C ASN A 121 -21.91 -18.36 12.54
N LEU A 122 -21.11 -18.33 11.48
CA LEU A 122 -21.58 -18.37 10.10
C LEU A 122 -21.58 -19.79 9.53
N LEU A 123 -22.58 -20.07 8.69
CA LEU A 123 -22.53 -21.22 7.78
C LEU A 123 -21.52 -20.97 6.65
N ASN A 124 -20.97 -22.03 6.05
CA ASN A 124 -19.95 -21.92 4.99
C ASN A 124 -20.35 -20.95 3.85
N LEU A 125 -21.60 -20.99 3.39
CA LEU A 125 -22.06 -20.10 2.32
C LEU A 125 -22.09 -18.62 2.76
N SER A 126 -22.50 -18.37 4.01
CA SER A 126 -22.50 -17.03 4.61
C SER A 126 -21.09 -16.52 4.88
N LEU A 127 -20.13 -17.41 5.18
CA LEU A 127 -18.72 -17.06 5.31
C LEU A 127 -18.15 -16.54 3.99
N PHE A 128 -18.36 -17.27 2.88
CA PHE A 128 -17.86 -16.83 1.57
C PHE A 128 -18.49 -15.52 1.11
N GLY A 129 -19.77 -15.30 1.39
CA GLY A 129 -20.45 -14.04 1.09
C GLY A 129 -19.96 -12.84 1.92
N ASN A 130 -19.16 -13.08 2.98
CA ASN A 130 -18.58 -12.04 3.79
C ASN A 130 -17.10 -11.77 3.45
N LEU A 131 -16.45 -12.53 2.57
CA LEU A 131 -15.09 -12.19 2.13
C LEU A 131 -15.14 -11.09 1.06
N ILE A 132 -14.20 -10.13 1.14
CA ILE A 132 -14.07 -8.97 0.23
C ILE A 132 -12.80 -9.11 -0.58
#